data_AF-A0A919Y2I9-F1
#
_entry.id   AF-A0A919Y2I9-F1
#
_cell.length_a   1.000
_cell.length_b   1.000
_cell.length_c   1.000
_cell.angle_alpha   90.00
_cell.angle_beta   90.00
_cell.angle_gamma   90.00
#
_symmetry.space_group_name_H-M   'P 1'
#
loop_
_entity.id
_entity.type
_entity.pdbx_description
1 polymer ?
#
loop_
_entity_poly.entity_id
_entity_poly.type
_entity_poly.pdbx_seq_one_letter_code
_entity_poly.pdbx_strand_id
1 'polypeptide(L)' 'MKVSARKSSLQIDDYLDLLNLATNLGDLKWRKEILRKLECLHTELQLPEPLCELSE' A
#
# COMPACT_ATOMS: atom_id res chain seq x y z
N MET A 1 -5.08 -0.77 -30.39
CA MET A 1 -4.62 -0.07 -29.17
C MET A 1 -4.70 -1.05 -28.02
N LYS A 2 -3.57 -1.59 -27.56
CA LYS A 2 -3.55 -2.53 -26.42
C LYS A 2 -3.74 -1.67 -25.17
N VAL A 3 -4.95 -1.65 -24.63
CA VAL A 3 -5.20 -1.13 -23.28
C VAL A 3 -4.53 -2.11 -22.34
N SER A 4 -3.23 -1.96 -22.16
CA SER A 4 -2.52 -2.59 -21.07
C SER A 4 -3.25 -2.08 -19.84
N ALA A 5 -3.91 -2.97 -19.12
CA ALA A 5 -4.30 -2.72 -17.74
C ALA A 5 -3.01 -2.40 -17.00
N ARG A 6 -2.57 -1.14 -17.08
CA ARG A 6 -1.57 -0.58 -16.18
C ARG A 6 -2.29 -0.68 -14.86
N LYS A 7 -2.03 -1.79 -14.15
CA LYS A 7 -2.26 -1.91 -12.72
C LYS A 7 -1.98 -0.52 -12.20
N SER A 8 -3.01 0.12 -11.67
CA SER A 8 -2.90 1.41 -10.99
C SER A 8 -1.90 1.16 -9.86
N SER A 9 -0.62 1.26 -10.23
CA SER A 9 0.50 1.07 -9.35
C SER A 9 0.50 2.36 -8.59
N LEU A 10 -0.38 2.46 -7.57
CA LEU A 10 -0.30 3.53 -6.60
C LEU A 10 1.16 3.51 -6.17
N GLN A 11 1.86 4.56 -6.55
CA GLN A 11 3.28 4.63 -6.28
C GLN A 11 3.44 4.90 -4.79
N ILE A 12 4.57 4.51 -4.23
CA ILE A 12 4.87 4.73 -2.82
C ILE A 12 4.68 6.23 -2.48
N ASP A 13 4.97 7.11 -3.43
CA ASP A 13 4.75 8.56 -3.34
C ASP A 13 3.27 8.95 -3.06
N ASP A 14 2.28 8.32 -3.71
CA ASP A 14 0.85 8.61 -3.48
C ASP A 14 0.44 8.29 -2.03
N TYR A 15 0.99 7.21 -1.46
CA TYR A 15 0.76 6.83 -0.07
C TYR A 15 1.44 7.78 0.91
N LEU A 16 2.61 8.34 0.56
CA LEU A 16 3.29 9.34 1.36
C LEU A 16 2.51 10.66 1.39
N ASP A 17 1.89 11.07 0.28
CA ASP A 17 1.00 12.23 0.24
C ASP A 17 -0.25 12.03 1.11
N LEU A 18 -0.88 10.85 1.03
CA LEU A 18 -2.00 10.50 1.90
C LEU A 18 -1.61 10.47 3.38
N LEU A 19 -0.40 9.98 3.70
CA LEU A 19 0.13 9.95 5.07
C LEU A 19 0.34 11.36 5.62
N ASN A 20 0.86 12.26 4.81
CA ASN A 20 1.03 13.67 5.16
C ASN A 20 -0.32 14.35 5.38
N LEU A 21 -1.30 14.07 4.52
CA LEU A 21 -2.65 14.61 4.67
C LEU A 21 -3.31 14.10 5.98
N ALA A 22 -3.22 12.80 6.27
CA ALA A 22 -3.74 12.23 7.52
C ALA A 22 -3.06 12.83 8.75
N THR A 23 -1.75 13.07 8.67
CA THR A 23 -0.97 13.69 9.75
C THR A 23 -1.38 15.15 9.96
N ASN A 24 -1.59 15.92 8.88
CA ASN A 24 -2.06 17.30 8.96
C ASN A 24 -3.49 17.43 9.51
N LEU A 25 -4.35 16.44 9.23
CA LEU A 25 -5.70 16.37 9.78
C LEU A 25 -5.73 15.84 11.23
N GLY A 26 -4.62 15.31 11.74
CA GLY A 26 -4.55 14.68 13.07
C GLY A 26 -5.26 13.33 13.15
N ASP A 27 -5.59 12.71 12.01
CA ASP A 27 -6.32 11.43 11.98
C ASP A 27 -5.35 10.25 12.15
N LEU A 28 -5.20 9.84 13.41
CA LEU A 28 -4.35 8.71 13.81
C LEU A 28 -4.84 7.36 13.30
N LYS A 29 -6.16 7.19 13.07
CA LYS A 29 -6.70 5.92 12.55
C LYS A 29 -6.35 5.79 11.08
N TRP A 30 -6.58 6.86 10.32
CA TRP A 30 -6.27 6.89 8.90
C TRP A 30 -4.76 6.76 8.64
N ARG A 31 -3.94 7.42 9.46
CA ARG A 31 -2.47 7.28 9.40
C ARG A 31 -2.01 5.83 9.59
N LYS A 32 -2.57 5.11 10.57
CA LYS A 32 -2.25 3.69 10.84
C LYS A 32 -2.68 2.78 9.69
N GLU A 33 -3.82 3.06 9.08
CA GLU A 33 -4.32 2.27 7.95
C GLU A 33 -3.48 2.45 6.69
N ILE A 34 -3.01 3.68 6.42
CA ILE A 34 -2.09 3.98 5.32
C ILE A 34 -0.76 3.25 5.50
N LEU A 35 -0.17 3.30 6.71
CA LEU A 35 1.05 2.55 7.05
C LEU A 35 0.88 1.05 6.83
N ARG A 36 -0.22 0.46 7.34
CA ARG A 36 -0.50 -0.97 7.17
C ARG A 36 -0.60 -1.37 5.70
N LYS A 37 -1.26 -0.55 4.87
CA LYS A 37 -1.36 -0.77 3.42
C LYS A 37 -0.01 -0.65 2.73
N LEU A 38 0.83 0.31 3.14
CA LEU A 38 2.17 0.51 2.60
C LEU A 38 3.10 -0.65 2.94
N GLU A 39 3.02 -1.19 4.16
CA GLU A 39 3.75 -2.40 4.57
C GLU A 39 3.32 -3.63 3.77
N CYS A 40 2.01 -3.83 3.53
CA CYS A 40 1.53 -4.90 2.66
C CYS A 40 2.09 -4.77 1.25
N LEU A 41 2.02 -3.58 0.64
CA LEU A 41 2.55 -3.36 -0.70
C LEU A 41 4.06 -3.56 -0.78
N HIS A 42 4.80 -3.10 0.24
CA HIS A 42 6.24 -3.30 0.28
C HIS A 42 6.59 -4.79 0.44
N THR A 43 5.80 -5.54 1.21
CA THR A 43 5.94 -7.00 1.35
C THR A 43 5.61 -7.72 0.04
N GLU A 44 4.55 -7.30 -0.65
CA GLU A 44 4.17 -7.83 -1.98
C GLU A 44 5.24 -7.53 -3.05
N LEU A 45 5.96 -6.42 -2.93
CA LEU A 45 7.07 -6.05 -3.82
C LEU A 45 8.42 -6.69 -3.45
N GLN A 46 8.59 -7.16 -2.19
CA GLN A 46 9.85 -7.76 -1.70
C GLN A 46 9.90 -9.29 -1.71
N LEU A 47 8.84 -10.02 -2.09
CA LEU A 47 8.88 -11.49 -2.13
C LEU A 47 9.16 -12.05 -3.54
N PRO A 48 10.20 -12.90 -3.73
CA PRO A 48 9.94 -14.22 -4.29
C PRO A 48 8.96 -14.95 -3.35
N GLU A 49 7.81 -15.38 -3.85
CA GLU A 49 6.79 -16.20 -3.14
C GLU A 49 7.38 -17.35 -2.29
N PRO A 50 6.60 -18.01 -1.39
CA PRO A 50 5.31 -17.66 -0.78
C PRO A 50 5.34 -17.81 0.77
N LEU A 51 4.38 -17.23 1.50
CA LEU A 51 3.91 -17.74 2.82
C LEU A 51 2.60 -17.02 3.20
N CYS A 52 1.64 -16.99 2.27
CA CYS A 52 0.24 -16.91 2.65
C CYS A 52 -0.27 -18.36 2.76
N GLU A 53 0.39 -19.17 3.58
CA GLU A 53 -0.24 -20.41 4.04
C GLU A 53 -1.29 -19.99 5.08
N LEU A 54 -2.49 -19.80 4.55
CA LEU A 54 -3.74 -19.97 5.28
C LEU A 54 -3.60 -21.24 6.12
N SER A 55 -3.46 -21.07 7.44
CA SER A 55 -3.78 -22.14 8.38
C SER A 55 -5.21 -22.59 8.09
N GLU A 56 -5.33 -23.82 7.63
CA GLU A 56 -6.58 -24.58 7.55
C GLU A 56 -7.08 -24.96 8.95
#